data_AF-A0A662SDR1-F1
#
_entry.id   AF-A0A662SDR1-F1
#
_cell.length_a   1.000
_cell.length_b   1.000
_cell.length_c   1.000
_cell.angle_alpha   90.00
_cell.angle_beta   90.00
_cell.angle_gamma   90.00
#
_symmetry.space_group_name_H-M   'P 1'
#
loop_
_entity.id
_entity.type
_entity.pdbx_description
1 polymer ?
#
loop_
_entity_poly.entity_id
_entity_poly.type
_entity_poly.pdbx_seq_one_letter_code
_entity_poly.pdbx_strand_id
1 'polypeptide(L)'
;MKLKKFTSLVFVNEFLSDPEKVIKKITVIPHDEKDSIYVLYEDTDEALMKEKEELSELDRVAQELERDEDYQMLRNTTQRELYLLTKYNIPSSTAKRVIELVNMRRILQG
;
A
#
# COMPACT_ATOMS: atom_id res chain seq x y z
N MET A 1 11.04 -0.45 -6.52
CA MET A 1 11.43 0.94 -6.87
C MET A 1 12.66 0.99 -7.77
N LYS A 2 12.57 1.77 -8.86
CA LYS A 2 13.60 1.96 -9.89
C LYS A 2 13.84 3.47 -10.09
N LEU A 3 15.08 3.88 -10.33
CA LEU A 3 15.47 5.29 -10.54
C LEU A 3 16.00 5.48 -11.96
N LYS A 4 15.49 6.47 -12.69
CA LYS A 4 15.95 6.81 -14.04
C LYS A 4 16.27 8.30 -14.17
N LYS A 5 17.41 8.60 -14.80
CA LYS A 5 17.86 9.97 -15.09
C LYS A 5 17.53 10.32 -16.54
N PHE A 6 17.06 11.55 -16.75
CA PHE A 6 16.80 12.16 -18.04
C PHE A 6 17.50 13.51 -18.14
N THR A 7 17.96 13.83 -19.35
CA THR A 7 18.58 15.12 -19.71
C THR A 7 17.83 15.80 -20.86
N SER A 8 16.69 15.23 -21.26
CA SER A 8 15.83 15.72 -22.34
C SER A 8 14.39 15.69 -21.85
N LEU A 9 13.71 16.82 -22.01
CA LEU A 9 12.30 16.96 -21.67
C LEU A 9 11.40 16.09 -22.53
N VAL A 10 11.78 15.83 -23.80
CA VAL A 10 11.00 14.99 -24.70
C VAL A 10 10.94 13.55 -24.19
N PHE A 11 12.10 12.97 -23.87
CA PHE A 11 12.17 11.59 -23.37
C PHE A 11 11.58 11.43 -21.98
N VAL A 12 11.66 12.46 -21.13
CA VAL A 12 11.00 12.38 -19.82
C VAL A 12 9.49 12.41 -19.99
N ASN A 13 8.96 13.23 -20.90
CA ASN A 13 7.52 13.33 -21.10
C ASN A 13 6.92 12.03 -21.66
N GLU A 14 7.60 11.39 -22.62
CA GLU A 14 7.23 10.06 -23.11
C GLU A 14 7.22 9.04 -21.98
N PHE A 15 8.25 9.04 -21.13
CA PHE A 15 8.36 8.11 -20.01
C PHE A 15 7.30 8.33 -18.92
N LEU A 16 6.95 9.58 -18.64
CA LEU A 16 5.91 9.94 -17.66
C LEU A 16 4.49 9.63 -18.17
N SER A 17 4.32 9.53 -19.49
CA SER A 17 3.04 9.18 -20.11
C SER A 17 2.81 7.68 -20.23
N ASP A 18 3.79 6.87 -19.83
CA ASP A 18 3.75 5.41 -19.95
C ASP A 18 2.83 4.79 -18.88
N PRO A 19 1.72 4.13 -19.27
CA PRO A 19 0.77 3.55 -18.33
C PRO A 19 1.34 2.34 -17.57
N GLU A 20 2.42 1.73 -18.07
CA GLU A 20 3.09 0.61 -17.40
C GLU A 20 4.00 1.08 -16.26
N LYS A 21 4.02 2.39 -15.95
CA LYS A 21 4.91 2.96 -14.95
C LYS A 21 4.14 3.80 -13.94
N VAL A 22 4.21 3.39 -12.69
CA VAL A 22 3.70 4.16 -11.55
C VAL A 22 4.79 5.10 -11.07
N ILE A 23 4.64 6.39 -11.34
CA ILE A 23 5.58 7.42 -10.93
C ILE A 23 5.41 7.71 -9.43
N LYS A 24 6.48 7.55 -8.65
CA LYS A 24 6.48 7.78 -7.20
C LYS A 24 7.00 9.16 -6.84
N LYS A 25 8.07 9.61 -7.51
CA LYS A 25 8.68 10.93 -7.27
C LYS A 25 9.44 11.40 -8.49
N ILE A 26 9.34 12.70 -8.75
CA ILE A 26 10.15 13.41 -9.74
C ILE A 26 11.03 14.41 -9.01
N THR A 27 12.30 14.52 -9.38
CA THR A 27 13.24 15.50 -8.84
C THR A 27 13.98 16.15 -9.98
N VAL A 28 13.87 17.47 -10.09
CA VAL A 28 14.55 18.27 -11.10
C VAL A 28 15.70 19.00 -10.43
N ILE A 29 16.90 18.85 -10.97
CA ILE A 29 18.09 19.57 -10.52
C ILE A 29 18.46 20.54 -11.66
N PRO A 30 18.21 21.84 -11.47
CA PRO A 30 18.60 22.84 -12.46
C PRO A 30 20.12 22.99 -12.49
N HIS A 31 20.68 23.10 -13.69
CA HIS A 31 22.11 23.34 -13.90
C HIS A 31 22.31 24.30 -15.07
N ASP A 32 23.37 25.12 -15.02
CA ASP A 32 23.64 26.21 -15.98
C ASP A 32 23.75 25.76 -17.45
N GLU A 33 24.00 24.48 -17.72
CA GLU A 33 24.10 23.95 -19.08
C GLU A 33 22.92 23.05 -19.48
N LYS A 34 22.47 22.14 -18.61
CA LYS A 34 21.33 21.23 -18.84
C LYS A 34 20.70 20.75 -17.53
N ASP A 35 19.39 20.95 -17.41
CA ASP A 35 18.60 20.40 -16.31
C ASP A 35 18.64 18.86 -16.31
N SER A 36 18.85 18.29 -15.13
CA SER A 36 18.79 16.84 -14.91
C SER A 36 17.50 16.47 -14.18
N ILE A 37 16.73 15.54 -14.76
CA ILE A 37 15.46 15.08 -14.20
C ILE A 37 15.63 13.63 -13.73
N TYR A 38 15.31 13.37 -12.48
CA TYR A 38 15.35 12.06 -11.87
C TYR A 38 13.92 11.60 -11.59
N VAL A 39 13.57 10.42 -12.09
CA VAL A 39 12.24 9.84 -11.94
C VAL A 39 12.38 8.52 -11.18
N LEU A 40 11.76 8.47 -10.00
CA LEU A 40 11.61 7.27 -9.19
C LEU A 40 10.26 6.65 -9.53
N TYR A 41 10.26 5.40 -10.00
CA TYR A 41 9.08 4.72 -10.50
C TYR A 41 9.06 3.23 -10.12
N GLU A 42 7.92 2.59 -10.32
CA GLU A 42 7.74 1.14 -10.26
C GLU A 42 6.96 0.71 -11.49
N ASP A 43 7.18 -0.52 -11.96
CA ASP A 43 6.35 -1.05 -13.04
C ASP A 43 4.94 -1.32 -12.49
N THR A 44 3.91 -0.98 -13.27
CA THR A 44 2.52 -1.07 -12.84
C THR A 44 2.15 -2.48 -12.43
N ASP A 45 2.57 -3.50 -13.17
CA ASP A 45 2.32 -4.90 -12.83
C ASP A 45 2.99 -5.31 -11.51
N GLU A 46 4.25 -4.90 -11.29
CA GLU A 46 4.96 -5.16 -10.02
C GLU A 46 4.24 -4.47 -8.84
N ALA A 47 3.80 -3.22 -9.03
CA ALA A 47 3.07 -2.46 -8.02
C ALA A 47 1.70 -3.08 -7.69
N LEU A 48 0.94 -3.45 -8.72
CA LEU A 48 -0.38 -4.08 -8.58
C LEU A 48 -0.29 -5.49 -7.98
N MET A 49 0.72 -6.28 -8.35
CA MET A 49 0.98 -7.60 -7.75
C MET A 49 1.24 -7.47 -6.26
N LYS A 50 2.10 -6.52 -5.87
CA LYS A 50 2.40 -6.27 -4.45
C LYS A 50 1.16 -5.80 -3.69
N GLU A 51 0.40 -4.86 -4.25
CA GLU A 51 -0.84 -4.38 -3.63
C GLU A 51 -1.87 -5.52 -3.48
N LYS A 52 -2.01 -6.37 -4.49
CA LYS A 52 -2.89 -7.55 -4.44
C LYS A 52 -2.46 -8.52 -3.35
N GLU A 53 -1.17 -8.78 -3.20
CA GLU A 53 -0.64 -9.65 -2.15
C GLU A 53 -0.90 -9.07 -0.75
N GLU A 54 -0.64 -7.77 -0.56
CA GLU A 54 -0.95 -7.06 0.69
C GLU A 54 -2.46 -7.15 1.02
N LEU A 55 -3.33 -6.91 0.04
CA LEU A 55 -4.78 -7.02 0.22
C LEU A 55 -5.22 -8.46 0.53
N SER A 56 -4.62 -9.46 -0.13
CA SER A 56 -4.91 -10.88 0.10
C SER A 56 -4.56 -11.29 1.53
N GLU A 57 -3.43 -10.84 2.06
CA GLU A 57 -3.03 -11.14 3.44
C GLU A 57 -3.95 -10.44 4.45
N LEU A 58 -4.34 -9.18 4.20
CA LEU A 58 -5.33 -8.49 5.04
C LEU A 58 -6.68 -9.22 5.06
N ASP A 59 -7.10 -9.72 3.90
CA ASP A 59 -8.35 -10.46 3.76
C ASP A 59 -8.30 -11.79 4.53
N ARG A 60 -7.20 -12.52 4.40
CA ARG A 60 -6.97 -13.78 5.13
C ARG A 60 -7.07 -13.57 6.63
N VAL A 61 -6.37 -12.57 7.15
CA VAL A 61 -6.43 -12.21 8.58
C VAL A 61 -7.85 -11.84 8.98
N ALA A 62 -8.56 -11.02 8.20
CA ALA A 62 -9.91 -10.62 8.52
C ALA A 62 -10.86 -11.83 8.63
N GLN A 63 -10.73 -12.82 7.74
CA GLN A 63 -11.47 -14.08 7.80
C GLN A 63 -11.12 -14.92 9.03
N GLU A 64 -9.85 -14.98 9.41
CA GLU A 64 -9.42 -15.67 10.64
C GLU A 64 -10.05 -15.00 11.88
N LEU A 65 -10.07 -13.67 11.92
CA LEU A 65 -10.67 -12.91 13.03
C LEU A 65 -12.18 -13.05 13.14
N GLU A 66 -12.89 -13.23 12.02
CA GLU A 66 -14.33 -13.50 12.03
C GLU A 66 -14.67 -14.78 12.81
N ARG A 67 -13.74 -15.75 12.84
CA ARG A 67 -13.89 -17.02 13.55
C ARG A 67 -13.28 -17.01 14.96
N ASP A 68 -12.55 -15.95 15.31
CA ASP A 68 -11.85 -15.82 16.59
C ASP A 68 -12.80 -15.27 17.67
N GLU A 69 -13.36 -16.17 18.49
CA GLU A 69 -14.35 -15.82 19.53
C GLU A 69 -13.85 -14.76 20.51
N ASP A 70 -12.59 -14.85 20.95
CA ASP A 70 -11.98 -13.88 21.86
C ASP A 70 -11.95 -12.48 21.23
N TYR A 71 -11.61 -12.40 19.95
CA TYR A 71 -11.64 -11.14 19.20
C TYR A 71 -13.07 -10.57 19.08
N GLN A 72 -14.07 -11.43 18.87
CA GLN A 72 -15.48 -11.01 18.80
C GLN A 72 -15.97 -10.37 20.10
N MET A 73 -15.44 -10.79 21.25
CA MET A 73 -15.79 -10.23 22.57
C MET A 73 -15.18 -8.85 22.82
N LEU A 74 -14.16 -8.44 22.06
CA LEU A 74 -13.50 -7.15 22.22
C LEU A 74 -14.40 -6.00 21.74
N ARG A 75 -14.64 -5.04 22.64
CA ARG A 75 -15.57 -3.92 22.39
C ARG A 75 -14.87 -2.63 21.96
N ASN A 76 -13.63 -2.40 22.40
CA ASN A 76 -12.88 -1.18 22.10
C ASN A 76 -11.80 -1.42 21.04
N THR A 77 -11.64 -0.47 20.12
CA THR A 77 -10.59 -0.40 19.11
C THR A 77 -9.19 -0.60 19.69
N THR A 78 -8.85 0.02 20.83
CA THR A 78 -7.50 -0.16 21.43
C THR A 78 -7.23 -1.61 21.84
N GLN A 79 -8.23 -2.30 22.40
CA GLN A 79 -8.09 -3.71 22.76
C GLN A 79 -7.93 -4.59 21.52
N ARG A 80 -8.69 -4.30 20.46
CA ARG A 80 -8.56 -5.00 19.17
C ARG A 80 -7.19 -4.78 18.55
N GLU A 81 -6.68 -3.56 18.53
CA GLU A 81 -5.34 -3.25 18.02
C GLU A 81 -4.25 -3.99 18.83
N LEU A 82 -4.33 -3.99 20.16
CA LEU A 82 -3.40 -4.75 21.01
C LEU A 82 -3.50 -6.27 20.80
N TYR A 83 -4.71 -6.78 20.59
CA TYR A 83 -4.94 -8.20 20.33
C TYR A 83 -4.33 -8.62 18.99
N LEU A 84 -4.52 -7.81 17.95
CA LEU A 84 -3.92 -8.03 16.63
C LEU A 84 -2.40 -8.00 16.68
N LEU A 85 -1.84 -7.09 17.47
CA LEU A 85 -0.40 -7.02 17.68
C LEU A 85 0.14 -8.25 18.43
N THR A 86 -0.54 -8.68 19.49
CA THR A 86 -0.02 -9.75 20.36
C THR A 86 -0.25 -11.16 19.82
N LYS A 87 -1.41 -11.42 19.22
CA LYS A 87 -1.78 -12.77 18.72
C LYS A 87 -1.41 -12.99 17.26
N TYR A 88 -1.56 -11.97 16.41
CA TYR A 88 -1.33 -12.08 14.96
C TYR A 88 -0.07 -11.35 14.49
N ASN A 89 0.68 -10.70 15.39
CA ASN A 89 1.86 -9.89 15.08
C ASN A 89 1.58 -8.78 14.05
N ILE A 90 0.37 -8.21 14.09
CA ILE A 90 -0.05 -7.16 13.15
C ILE A 90 0.23 -5.79 13.76
N PRO A 91 1.06 -4.95 13.13
CA PRO A 91 1.38 -3.63 13.65
C PRO A 91 0.16 -2.72 13.62
N SER A 92 0.12 -1.73 14.52
CA SER A 92 -1.01 -0.79 14.65
C SER A 92 -1.36 -0.04 13.35
N SER A 93 -0.37 0.22 12.48
CA SER A 93 -0.60 0.83 11.16
C SER A 93 -1.51 0.00 10.26
N THR A 94 -1.42 -1.33 10.40
CA THR A 94 -2.16 -2.30 9.60
C THR A 94 -3.43 -2.75 10.33
N ALA A 95 -3.39 -2.83 11.66
CA ALA A 95 -4.50 -3.27 12.50
C ALA A 95 -5.79 -2.49 12.25
N LYS A 96 -5.71 -1.17 12.05
CA LYS A 96 -6.88 -0.33 11.74
C LYS A 96 -7.62 -0.77 10.47
N ARG A 97 -6.87 -1.01 9.39
CA ARG A 97 -7.43 -1.49 8.11
C ARG A 97 -8.10 -2.86 8.29
N VAL A 98 -7.48 -3.76 9.05
CA VAL A 98 -8.05 -5.08 9.34
C VAL A 98 -9.36 -4.96 10.14
N ILE A 99 -9.38 -4.12 11.17
CA ILE A 99 -10.58 -3.87 11.99
C ILE A 99 -11.72 -3.31 11.11
N GLU A 100 -11.41 -2.34 10.24
CA GLU A 100 -12.37 -1.77 9.29
C GLU A 100 -12.92 -2.81 8.33
N LEU A 101 -12.06 -3.67 7.75
CA LEU A 101 -12.46 -4.76 6.87
C LEU A 101 -13.44 -5.73 7.55
N VAL A 102 -13.14 -6.17 8.78
CA VAL A 102 -14.05 -7.03 9.55
C VAL A 102 -15.38 -6.34 9.83
N ASN A 103 -15.38 -5.05 10.18
CA ASN A 103 -16.61 -4.31 10.41
C ASN A 103 -17.45 -4.17 9.13
N MET A 104 -16.83 -3.86 8.00
CA MET A 104 -17.51 -3.78 6.69
C MET A 104 -18.12 -5.13 6.30
N ARG A 105 -17.38 -6.23 6.47
CA ARG A 105 -17.87 -7.59 6.19
C ARG A 105 -19.09 -7.96 7.01
N ARG A 106 -19.09 -7.62 8.31
CA ARG A 106 -20.28 -7.83 9.18
C ARG A 106 -21.51 -7.04 8.70
N ILE A 107 -21.33 -5.80 8.24
CA ILE A 107 -22.43 -4.99 7.70
C ILE A 107 -23.01 -5.60 6.42
N LEU A 108 -22.16 -6.15 5.55
CA LEU A 108 -22.58 -6.74 4.28
C LEU A 108 -23.22 -8.13 4.43
N GLN A 109 -23.01 -8.81 5.55
CA GLN A 109 -23.56 -10.15 5.85
C GLN A 109 -24.83 -10.13 6.70
N GLY A 110 -25.19 -8.99 7.28
CA GLY A 110 -26.41 -8.80 8.08
C GLY A 110 -27.56 -8.21 7.28
#